data_AF-A0A7J7GU76-F1
#
_entry.id   AF-A0A7J7GU76-F1
#
_cell.length_a   1.000
_cell.length_b   1.000
_cell.length_c   1.000
_cell.angle_alpha   90.00
_cell.angle_beta   90.00
_cell.angle_gamma   90.00
#
_symmetry.space_group_name_H-M   'P 1'
#
loop_
_entity.id
_entity.type
_entity.pdbx_description
1 polymer ?
#
loop_
_entity_poly.entity_id
_entity_poly.type
_entity_poly.pdbx_seq_one_letter_code
_entity_poly.pdbx_strand_id
1 'polypeptide(L)'
;MNTRAGEKRFLSSWQIVEFVVGIAPQTRLQAFIWNVPTPFWRSGPSNGVKFVGISYMKSTYLESGFRLALEYQQVNQYVTFDLLNSSSVIIMTITSTGYLKLIDSDEGLKQWKLFWVAKKSLCENYGTCGPFWVCSKNGSPICQCLKGFVPKSNEEWSRGYWSNGCVRKTELFLTTT
;
A
#
# COMPACT_ATOMS: atom_id res chain seq x y z
N MET A 1 16.15 -2.61 5.02
CA MET A 1 16.26 -3.92 5.69
C MET A 1 17.74 -4.27 5.76
N ASN A 2 18.31 -4.40 6.97
CA ASN A 2 19.72 -4.77 7.15
C ASN A 2 19.82 -6.30 7.33
N THR A 3 20.34 -7.01 6.35
CA THR A 3 20.39 -8.48 6.34
C THR A 3 21.64 -9.05 7.00
N ARG A 4 22.67 -8.23 7.29
CA ARG A 4 23.84 -8.65 8.09
C ARG A 4 23.64 -8.53 9.61
N ALA A 5 22.84 -7.56 10.06
CA ALA A 5 22.64 -7.30 11.50
C ALA A 5 21.33 -7.86 12.06
N GLY A 6 20.45 -8.42 11.21
CA GLY A 6 19.07 -8.76 11.61
C GLY A 6 18.20 -7.54 11.98
N GLU A 7 18.74 -6.33 11.86
CA GLU A 7 18.11 -5.09 12.29
C GLU A 7 17.06 -4.64 11.28
N LYS A 8 15.80 -4.70 11.70
CA LYS A 8 14.65 -4.23 10.92
C LYS A 8 14.20 -2.89 11.49
N ARG A 9 14.17 -1.85 10.65
CA ARG A 9 13.67 -0.52 11.02
C ARG A 9 12.20 -0.41 10.64
N PHE A 10 11.38 0.01 11.60
CA PHE A 10 9.94 0.17 11.44
C PHE A 10 9.46 1.45 12.11
N LEU A 11 8.28 1.92 11.72
CA LEU A 11 7.53 2.94 12.46
C LEU A 11 6.37 2.25 13.17
N SER A 12 6.22 2.49 14.47
CA SER A 12 5.12 1.96 15.28
C SER A 12 4.23 3.07 15.85
N SER A 13 2.97 2.74 16.12
CA SER A 13 2.04 3.63 16.83
C SER A 13 2.28 3.62 18.35
N TRP A 14 1.90 4.71 19.02
CA TRP A 14 2.21 4.97 20.43
C TRP A 14 1.29 4.28 21.48
N GLN A 15 0.39 3.36 21.11
CA GLN A 15 -0.65 2.78 22.00
C GLN A 15 -0.73 1.24 21.92
N ILE A 16 -1.59 0.63 22.77
CA ILE A 16 -1.80 -0.82 22.95
C ILE A 16 -2.02 -1.58 21.62
N VAL A 17 -2.70 -0.97 20.65
CA VAL A 17 -2.81 -1.53 19.29
C VAL A 17 -1.59 -1.09 18.49
N GLU A 18 -0.74 -2.05 18.17
CA GLU A 18 0.53 -1.82 17.50
C GLU A 18 0.37 -1.92 15.97
N PHE A 19 0.26 -0.76 15.33
CA PHE A 19 0.42 -0.67 13.88
C PHE A 19 1.87 -0.47 13.53
N VAL A 20 2.38 -1.27 12.60
CA VAL A 20 3.78 -1.24 12.18
C VAL A 20 3.86 -0.95 10.69
N VAL A 21 4.73 -0.01 10.29
CA VAL A 21 5.05 0.27 8.89
C VAL A 21 6.41 -0.34 8.56
N GLY A 22 6.50 -1.01 7.42
CA GLY A 22 7.76 -1.55 6.95
C GLY A 22 7.69 -2.09 5.53
N ILE A 23 8.81 -2.67 5.10
CA ILE A 23 9.01 -3.14 3.73
C ILE A 23 9.17 -4.66 3.76
N ALA A 24 8.36 -5.36 2.97
CA ALA A 24 8.45 -6.80 2.84
C ALA A 24 9.57 -7.18 1.85
N PRO A 25 10.44 -8.15 2.19
CA PRO A 25 11.47 -8.67 1.30
C PRO A 25 10.81 -9.64 0.30
N GLN A 26 10.29 -9.10 -0.79
CA GLN A 26 9.82 -9.88 -1.94
C GLN A 26 10.65 -9.50 -3.17
N THR A 27 10.51 -10.27 -4.26
CA THR A 27 11.22 -10.03 -5.54
C THR A 27 11.09 -8.58 -6.02
N ARG A 28 9.94 -7.94 -5.74
CA ARG A 28 9.77 -6.50 -5.81
C ARG A 28 9.39 -5.95 -4.44
N LEU A 29 10.07 -4.89 -4.03
CA LEU A 29 9.83 -4.20 -2.77
C LEU A 29 8.38 -3.73 -2.66
N GLN A 30 7.79 -3.97 -1.49
CA GLN A 30 6.43 -3.56 -1.16
C GLN A 30 6.41 -3.02 0.25
N ALA A 31 5.82 -1.84 0.42
CA ALA A 31 5.54 -1.28 1.74
C ALA A 31 4.18 -1.77 2.24
N PHE A 32 4.13 -2.06 3.53
CA PHE A 32 2.94 -2.52 4.22
C PHE A 32 2.75 -1.73 5.51
N ILE A 33 1.48 -1.65 5.90
CA ILE A 33 1.08 -1.36 7.28
C ILE A 33 0.50 -2.66 7.81
N TRP A 34 0.98 -3.12 8.97
CA TRP A 34 0.43 -4.28 9.66
C TRP A 34 -0.33 -3.83 10.90
N ASN A 35 -1.50 -4.41 11.11
CA ASN A 35 -2.08 -4.54 12.45
C ASN A 35 -1.66 -5.93 12.92
N VAL A 36 -0.51 -6.00 13.60
CA VAL A 36 0.28 -7.23 13.73
C VAL A 36 -0.58 -8.41 14.21
N PRO A 37 -0.51 -9.58 13.54
CA PRO A 37 0.35 -9.95 12.40
C PRO A 37 -0.28 -9.70 11.02
N THR A 38 -1.50 -9.17 10.98
CA THR A 38 -2.30 -9.08 9.76
C THR A 38 -1.94 -7.84 8.92
N PRO A 39 -1.75 -7.99 7.59
CA PRO A 39 -1.60 -6.84 6.72
C PRO A 39 -2.88 -5.99 6.73
N PHE A 40 -2.72 -4.69 6.96
CA PHE A 40 -3.80 -3.73 7.04
C PHE A 40 -3.91 -2.87 5.78
N TRP A 41 -2.77 -2.56 5.16
CA TRP A 41 -2.66 -1.80 3.92
C TRP A 41 -1.41 -2.23 3.14
N ARG A 42 -1.40 -2.05 1.82
CA ARG A 42 -0.27 -2.40 0.95
C ARG A 42 -0.08 -1.36 -0.15
N SER A 43 1.17 -0.93 -0.35
CA SER A 43 1.55 0.04 -1.38
C SER A 43 1.51 -0.51 -2.81
N GLY A 44 1.48 -1.83 -2.96
CA GLY A 44 1.78 -2.53 -4.20
C GLY A 44 3.28 -2.55 -4.51
N PRO A 45 3.71 -3.40 -5.47
CA PRO A 45 5.11 -3.53 -5.85
C PRO A 45 5.69 -2.21 -6.36
N SER A 46 6.96 -1.97 -6.03
CA SER A 46 7.73 -0.91 -6.67
C SER A 46 8.03 -1.28 -8.12
N ASN A 47 7.99 -0.28 -9.00
CA ASN A 47 8.50 -0.37 -10.36
C ASN A 47 9.88 0.29 -10.53
N GLY A 48 10.56 0.60 -9.43
CA GLY A 48 11.86 1.30 -9.40
C GLY A 48 11.73 2.82 -9.24
N VAL A 49 10.60 3.41 -9.61
CA VAL A 49 10.34 4.85 -9.48
C VAL A 49 9.29 5.13 -8.41
N LYS A 50 8.29 4.26 -8.30
CA LYS A 50 7.17 4.42 -7.36
C LYS A 50 6.61 3.08 -6.90
N PHE A 51 5.88 3.11 -5.80
CA PHE A 51 4.94 2.04 -5.46
C PHE A 51 3.65 2.21 -6.25
N VAL A 52 3.27 1.21 -7.03
CA VAL A 52 2.17 1.31 -8.01
C VAL A 52 0.79 1.55 -7.39
N GLY A 53 0.57 1.16 -6.14
CA GLY A 53 -0.68 1.36 -5.41
C GLY A 53 -0.78 2.71 -4.70
N ILE A 54 0.27 3.54 -4.72
CA ILE A 54 0.24 4.91 -4.20
C ILE A 54 0.02 5.85 -5.38
N SER A 55 -1.23 6.18 -5.68
CA SER A 55 -1.60 7.02 -6.84
C SER A 55 -1.00 8.43 -6.82
N TYR A 56 -0.63 8.91 -5.63
CA TYR A 56 0.05 10.19 -5.45
C TYR A 56 1.51 10.16 -5.92
N MET A 57 2.17 8.99 -5.95
CA MET A 57 3.49 8.85 -6.54
C MET A 57 3.41 8.98 -8.06
N LYS A 58 4.01 10.05 -8.58
CA LYS A 58 4.15 10.30 -10.01
C LYS A 58 5.49 9.73 -10.51
N SER A 59 5.58 9.56 -11.83
CA SER A 59 6.80 9.05 -12.45
C SER A 59 7.90 10.10 -12.49
N THR A 60 7.52 11.37 -12.51
CA THR A 60 8.41 12.53 -12.48
C THR A 60 8.49 13.07 -11.06
N TYR A 61 9.72 13.19 -10.56
CA TYR A 61 10.01 13.74 -9.24
C TYR A 61 9.38 15.14 -9.04
N LEU A 62 9.40 15.97 -10.09
CA LEU A 62 8.83 17.31 -10.12
C LEU A 62 7.32 17.36 -9.84
N GLU A 63 6.57 16.30 -10.18
CA GLU A 63 5.13 16.26 -9.98
C GLU A 63 4.73 15.67 -8.62
N SER A 64 5.54 14.76 -8.06
CA SER A 64 5.24 14.14 -6.77
C SER A 64 5.80 14.89 -5.58
N GLY A 65 6.74 15.82 -5.76
CA GLY A 65 7.40 16.51 -4.65
C GLY A 65 8.44 15.66 -3.93
N PHE A 66 8.43 14.35 -4.13
CA PHE A 66 9.36 13.41 -3.52
C PHE A 66 9.80 12.29 -4.48
N ARG A 67 11.00 11.75 -4.25
CA ARG A 67 11.57 10.62 -4.99
C ARG A 67 11.74 9.42 -4.06
N LEU A 68 11.33 8.26 -4.56
CA LEU A 68 11.70 6.97 -3.96
C LEU A 68 13.13 6.65 -4.38
N ALA A 69 14.07 6.66 -3.45
CA ALA A 69 15.42 6.16 -3.71
C ALA A 69 15.53 4.73 -3.16
N LEU A 70 15.85 3.80 -4.06
CA LEU A 70 16.14 2.42 -3.73
C LEU A 70 17.64 2.28 -3.61
N GLU A 71 18.13 2.22 -2.38
CA GLU A 71 19.56 2.04 -2.14
C GLU A 71 19.85 0.55 -1.92
N TYR A 72 20.62 -0.01 -2.83
CA TYR A 72 21.08 -1.39 -2.80
C TYR A 72 22.52 -1.43 -2.31
N GLN A 73 22.72 -1.32 -0.99
CA GLN A 73 24.06 -1.48 -0.42
C GLN A 73 24.32 -2.97 -0.14
N GLN A 74 25.02 -3.64 -1.06
CA GLN A 74 25.39 -5.06 -1.04
C GLN A 74 24.22 -6.04 -0.83
N VAL A 75 23.65 -6.11 0.38
CA VAL A 75 22.57 -7.03 0.81
C VAL A 75 21.40 -6.28 1.47
N ASN A 76 21.51 -4.96 1.60
CA ASN A 76 20.54 -4.13 2.29
C ASN A 76 19.72 -3.32 1.29
N GLN A 77 18.40 -3.44 1.40
CA GLN A 77 17.45 -2.69 0.59
C GLN A 77 16.82 -1.62 1.47
N TYR A 78 17.13 -0.36 1.19
CA TYR A 78 16.50 0.78 1.85
C TYR A 78 15.59 1.50 0.88
N VAL A 79 14.53 2.06 1.45
CA VAL A 79 13.69 3.02 0.77
C VAL A 79 13.89 4.33 1.50
N THR A 80 14.43 5.31 0.79
CA THR A 80 14.52 6.68 1.25
C THR A 80 13.58 7.56 0.44
N PHE A 81 13.15 8.65 1.05
CA PHE A 81 12.27 9.64 0.45
C PHE A 81 13.01 10.97 0.44
N ASP A 82 13.36 11.45 -0.75
CA ASP A 82 14.00 12.76 -0.94
C ASP A 82 12.94 13.79 -1.34
N LEU A 83 13.05 15.02 -0.86
CA LEU A 83 12.14 16.13 -1.16
C LEU A 83 12.70 17.08 -2.20
N LEU A 84 11.83 17.57 -3.10
CA LEU A 84 12.18 18.56 -4.12
C LEU A 84 12.71 19.86 -3.52
N ASN A 85 12.12 20.29 -2.41
CA ASN A 85 12.44 21.56 -1.78
C ASN A 85 13.23 21.29 -0.51
N SER A 86 14.49 21.71 -0.49
CA SER A 86 15.42 21.49 0.63
C SER A 86 15.01 22.20 1.92
N SER A 87 14.10 23.18 1.83
CA SER A 87 13.61 23.98 2.96
C SER A 87 12.41 23.34 3.67
N SER A 88 11.76 22.35 3.06
CA SER A 88 10.55 21.73 3.62
C SER A 88 10.90 20.49 4.44
N VAL A 89 10.33 20.37 5.64
CA VAL A 89 10.46 19.20 6.51
C VAL A 89 9.22 18.32 6.37
N ILE A 90 9.40 17.07 5.93
CA ILE A 90 8.34 16.06 6.00
C ILE A 90 8.50 15.16 7.22
N ILE A 91 7.40 15.01 7.96
CA ILE A 91 7.26 14.04 9.03
C ILE A 91 6.37 12.89 8.54
N MET A 92 6.87 11.66 8.68
CA MET A 92 6.10 10.43 8.51
C MET A 92 5.68 9.90 9.88
N THR A 93 4.37 9.73 10.09
CA THR A 93 3.83 9.23 11.36
C THR A 93 2.68 8.26 11.13
N ILE A 94 2.53 7.27 12.01
CA ILE A 94 1.39 6.35 12.01
C ILE A 94 0.51 6.55 13.24
N THR A 95 -0.79 6.73 13.02
CA THR A 95 -1.76 6.86 14.12
C THR A 95 -2.09 5.51 14.74
N SER A 96 -2.62 5.50 15.97
CA SER A 96 -3.15 4.29 16.62
C SER A 96 -4.33 3.64 15.90
N THR A 97 -4.88 4.30 14.89
CA THR A 97 -5.95 3.81 14.00
C THR A 97 -5.41 3.30 12.66
N GLY A 98 -4.09 3.23 12.50
CA GLY A 98 -3.43 2.67 11.31
C GLY A 98 -3.33 3.62 10.12
N TYR A 99 -3.54 4.94 10.31
CA TYR A 99 -3.34 5.92 9.24
C TYR A 99 -1.89 6.36 9.21
N LEU A 100 -1.17 5.95 8.18
CA LEU A 100 0.15 6.50 7.84
C LEU A 100 -0.03 7.86 7.18
N LYS A 101 0.54 8.91 7.79
CA LYS A 101 0.46 10.30 7.34
C LYS A 101 1.85 10.80 6.96
N LEU A 102 1.90 11.57 5.89
CA LEU A 102 3.01 12.46 5.56
C LEU A 102 2.54 13.90 5.78
N ILE A 103 3.24 14.62 6.63
CA ILE A 103 2.93 15.99 7.03
C ILE A 103 4.12 16.86 6.63
N ASP A 104 3.85 17.92 5.89
CA ASP A 104 4.86 18.84 5.36
C ASP A 104 4.84 20.16 6.14
N SER A 105 6.02 20.72 6.43
CA SER A 105 6.16 22.06 6.99
C SER A 105 6.13 23.10 5.87
N ASP A 106 5.03 23.84 5.78
CA ASP A 106 4.94 24.99 4.89
C ASP A 106 5.64 26.18 5.58
N GLU A 107 6.90 26.44 5.21
CA GLU A 107 7.68 27.55 5.79
C GLU A 107 7.04 28.92 5.54
N GLY A 108 6.36 29.10 4.41
CA GLY A 108 5.70 30.36 4.05
C GLY A 108 4.51 30.67 4.96
N LEU A 109 3.80 29.63 5.40
CA LEU A 109 2.61 29.75 6.25
C LEU A 109 2.85 29.34 7.71
N LYS A 110 4.08 28.94 8.07
CA LYS A 110 4.47 28.44 9.40
C LYS A 110 3.51 27.38 9.97
N GLN A 111 3.01 26.50 9.11
CA GLN A 111 2.00 25.50 9.48
C GLN A 111 2.37 24.11 8.98
N TRP A 112 1.89 23.10 9.71
CA TRP A 112 1.99 21.70 9.31
C TRP A 112 0.78 21.31 8.47
N LYS A 113 1.01 20.91 7.23
CA LYS A 113 -0.04 20.52 6.28
C LYS A 113 -0.02 19.02 6.02
N LEU A 114 -1.18 18.38 6.04
CA LEU A 114 -1.30 16.99 5.62
C LEU A 114 -1.05 16.89 4.11
N PHE A 115 0.08 16.28 3.75
CA PHE A 115 0.50 16.09 2.37
C PHE A 115 -0.11 14.83 1.78
N TRP A 116 -0.01 13.72 2.50
CA TRP A 116 -0.56 12.43 2.08
C TRP A 116 -1.00 11.59 3.28
N VAL A 117 -1.98 10.73 3.04
CA VAL A 117 -2.45 9.75 4.02
C VAL A 117 -2.78 8.46 3.30
N ALA A 118 -2.32 7.34 3.85
CA ALA A 118 -2.75 6.02 3.43
C ALA A 118 -4.20 5.78 3.83
N LYS A 119 -4.92 4.90 3.12
CA LYS A 119 -6.28 4.46 3.48
C LYS A 119 -7.33 5.56 3.34
N LYS A 120 -7.39 6.21 2.17
CA LYS A 120 -8.41 7.23 1.86
C LYS A 120 -9.80 6.64 1.55
N SER A 121 -9.90 5.33 1.37
CA SER A 121 -11.14 4.64 1.01
C SER A 121 -11.10 3.18 1.44
N LEU A 122 -12.27 2.54 1.52
CA LEU A 122 -12.38 1.11 1.82
C LEU A 122 -11.48 0.24 0.93
N CYS A 123 -11.40 0.51 -0.38
CA CYS A 123 -10.55 -0.25 -1.32
C CYS A 123 -9.04 -0.24 -1.01
N GLU A 124 -8.58 0.66 -0.15
CA GLU A 124 -7.18 0.69 0.27
C GLU A 124 -6.93 -0.22 1.48
N ASN A 125 -7.98 -0.72 2.15
CA ASN A 125 -7.82 -1.76 3.17
C ASN A 125 -7.42 -3.06 2.49
N TYR A 126 -6.41 -3.70 3.04
CA TYR A 126 -5.94 -4.98 2.54
C TYR A 126 -7.07 -6.03 2.64
N GLY A 127 -7.31 -6.75 1.55
CA GLY A 127 -8.31 -7.83 1.52
C GLY A 127 -9.77 -7.39 1.52
N THR A 128 -10.09 -6.12 1.26
CA THR A 128 -11.48 -5.63 1.15
C THR A 128 -12.34 -6.48 0.22
N CYS A 129 -11.77 -6.86 -0.92
CA CYS A 129 -12.38 -7.80 -1.85
C CYS A 129 -11.55 -9.09 -1.86
N GLY A 130 -12.22 -10.23 -1.95
CA GLY A 130 -11.58 -11.53 -2.01
C GLY A 130 -10.80 -11.78 -3.31
N PRO A 131 -10.17 -12.96 -3.45
CA PRO A 131 -9.39 -13.33 -4.61
C PRO A 131 -10.16 -13.19 -5.93
N PHE A 132 -9.51 -12.65 -6.97
CA PHE A 132 -10.07 -12.44 -8.31
C PHE A 132 -11.22 -11.42 -8.40
N TRP A 133 -11.34 -10.53 -7.41
CA TRP A 133 -12.17 -9.33 -7.49
C TRP A 133 -11.32 -8.08 -7.70
N VAL A 134 -11.95 -7.01 -8.19
CA VAL A 134 -11.42 -5.65 -8.21
C VAL A 134 -12.28 -4.77 -7.33
N CYS A 135 -11.64 -3.94 -6.52
CA CYS A 135 -12.33 -2.94 -5.72
C CYS A 135 -12.48 -1.63 -6.49
N SER A 136 -13.70 -1.12 -6.58
CA SER A 136 -14.05 0.16 -7.18
C SER A 136 -14.63 1.08 -6.13
N LYS A 137 -13.97 2.21 -5.85
CA LYS A 137 -14.39 3.18 -4.82
C LYS A 137 -15.81 3.73 -5.06
N ASN A 138 -16.22 3.82 -6.32
CA ASN A 138 -17.52 4.32 -6.75
C ASN A 138 -18.44 3.17 -7.24
N GLY A 139 -18.03 1.92 -7.05
CA GLY A 139 -18.80 0.75 -7.47
C GLY A 139 -19.95 0.47 -6.51
N SER A 140 -21.07 0.03 -7.07
CA SER A 140 -22.17 -0.60 -6.34
C SER A 140 -22.54 -1.92 -7.03
N PRO A 141 -22.08 -3.08 -6.54
CA PRO A 141 -21.27 -3.28 -5.33
C PRO A 141 -19.82 -2.77 -5.47
N ILE A 142 -19.17 -2.47 -4.34
CA ILE A 142 -17.79 -1.94 -4.29
C ILE A 142 -16.77 -2.95 -4.84
N CYS A 143 -17.07 -4.24 -4.70
CA CYS A 143 -16.24 -5.33 -5.20
C CYS A 143 -16.93 -5.93 -6.44
N GLN A 144 -16.17 -6.15 -7.52
CA GLN A 144 -16.64 -6.83 -8.73
C GLN A 144 -15.68 -7.94 -9.17
N CYS A 145 -16.19 -9.06 -9.71
CA CYS A 145 -15.34 -10.10 -10.29
C CYS A 145 -14.56 -9.57 -11.49
N LEU A 146 -13.32 -10.04 -11.66
CA LEU A 146 -12.58 -9.84 -12.91
C LEU A 146 -13.36 -10.40 -14.10
N LYS A 147 -13.14 -9.83 -15.29
CA LYS A 147 -13.74 -10.34 -16.53
C LYS A 147 -13.36 -11.82 -16.71
N GLY A 148 -14.37 -12.67 -16.92
CA GLY A 148 -14.20 -14.13 -17.03
C GLY A 148 -14.30 -14.89 -15.70
N PHE A 149 -14.59 -14.21 -14.59
CA PHE A 149 -14.82 -14.81 -13.28
C PHE A 149 -16.26 -14.57 -12.81
N VAL A 150 -16.76 -15.44 -11.94
CA VAL A 150 -18.09 -15.36 -11.31
C VAL A 150 -17.97 -15.54 -9.79
N PRO A 151 -18.90 -15.01 -8.98
CA PRO A 151 -18.85 -15.18 -7.53
C PRO A 151 -18.81 -16.65 -7.15
N LYS A 152 -18.01 -17.01 -6.14
CA LYS A 152 -18.00 -18.37 -5.60
C LYS A 152 -19.34 -18.75 -4.96
N SER A 153 -20.04 -17.77 -4.38
CA SER A 153 -21.39 -17.89 -3.84
C SER A 153 -22.22 -16.66 -4.22
N ASN A 154 -23.31 -16.87 -4.98
CA ASN A 154 -24.22 -15.79 -5.35
C ASN A 154 -25.01 -15.26 -4.13
N GLU A 155 -25.29 -16.11 -3.15
CA GLU A 155 -26.01 -15.73 -1.93
C GLU A 155 -25.17 -14.77 -1.08
N GLU A 156 -23.90 -15.11 -0.84
CA GLU A 156 -22.96 -14.24 -0.11
C GLU A 156 -22.73 -12.92 -0.83
N TRP A 157 -22.54 -12.98 -2.16
CA TRP A 157 -22.37 -11.80 -2.99
C TRP A 157 -23.55 -10.83 -2.85
N SER A 158 -24.77 -11.35 -2.92
CA SER A 158 -26.01 -10.57 -2.81
C SER A 158 -26.20 -9.94 -1.43
N ARG A 159 -25.61 -10.54 -0.39
CA ARG A 159 -25.63 -10.04 0.99
C ARG A 159 -24.45 -9.11 1.33
N GLY A 160 -23.55 -8.85 0.39
CA GLY A 160 -22.37 -8.01 0.62
C GLY A 160 -21.17 -8.72 1.25
N TYR A 161 -21.18 -10.06 1.33
CA TYR A 161 -20.04 -10.85 1.79
C TYR A 161 -19.13 -11.16 0.60
N TRP A 162 -17.99 -10.46 0.52
CA TRP A 162 -17.08 -10.53 -0.64
C TRP A 162 -15.75 -11.24 -0.36
N SER A 163 -15.58 -11.80 0.84
CA SER A 163 -14.34 -12.43 1.29
C SER A 163 -14.00 -13.71 0.51
N ASN A 164 -15.00 -14.45 0.04
CA ASN A 164 -14.82 -15.77 -0.56
C ASN A 164 -14.32 -15.78 -2.01
N GLY A 165 -14.16 -14.63 -2.65
CA GLY A 165 -13.51 -14.57 -3.95
C GLY A 165 -14.42 -14.97 -5.13
N CYS A 166 -13.87 -14.89 -6.33
CA CYS A 166 -14.52 -15.33 -7.56
C CYS A 166 -13.79 -16.56 -8.09
N VAL A 167 -14.49 -17.38 -8.85
CA VAL A 167 -13.94 -18.54 -9.57
C VAL A 167 -14.01 -18.28 -11.07
N ARG A 168 -13.12 -18.94 -11.84
CA ARG A 168 -13.16 -18.82 -13.31
C ARG A 168 -14.50 -19.36 -13.82
N LYS A 169 -15.07 -18.66 -14.79
CA LYS A 169 -16.26 -19.13 -15.51
C LYS A 169 -15.95 -20.33 -16.41
N THR A 170 -14.71 -20.43 -16.88
CA THR A 170 -14.25 -21.48 -17.80
C THR A 170 -12.90 -22.00 -17.33
N GLU A 171 -12.77 -23.32 -17.28
CA GLU A 171 -11.51 -23.98 -16.94
C GLU A 171 -10.41 -23.69 -17.96
N LEU A 172 -9.17 -23.70 -17.49
CA LEU A 172 -8.00 -23.58 -18.35
C LEU A 172 -7.52 -24.98 -18.73
N PHE A 173 -7.44 -25.25 -20.03
CA PHE A 173 -6.75 -26.43 -20.53
C PHE A 173 -5.30 -26.05 -20.83
N LEU A 174 -4.35 -26.80 -20.27
CA LEU A 174 -2.94 -26.66 -20.61
C LEU A 174 -2.69 -27.43 -21.90
N THR A 175 -2.39 -26.72 -22.98
CA THR A 175 -1.80 -27.35 -24.16
C THR A 175 -0.30 -27.49 -23.92
N THR A 176 0.15 -28.70 -23.63
CA THR A 176 1.58 -29.02 -23.65
C THR A 176 2.02 -29.09 -25.11
N THR A 177 2.66 -28.02 -25.60
CA THR A 177 3.42 -28.01 -26.86
C THR A 177 4.88 -28.35 -26.58
#